data_AF-A0A2R6JSA4-F1
#
_entry.id   AF-A0A2R6JSA4-F1
#
_cell.length_a   1.000
_cell.length_b   1.000
_cell.length_c   1.000
_cell.angle_alpha   90.00
_cell.angle_beta   90.00
_cell.angle_gamma   90.00
#
_symmetry.space_group_name_H-M   'P 1'
#
loop_
_entity.id
_entity.type
_entity.pdbx_description
1 polymer ?
#
loop_
_entity_poly.entity_id
_entity_poly.type
_entity_poly.pdbx_seq_one_letter_code
_entity_poly.pdbx_strand_id
1 'polypeptide(L)'
;MNDKRSAFLAAERPDDVAIYLSDEAVDDPERLRSHGEPVAGGVVLVLDGERGRSVFQTATGVGAMAFAREAMDRDGRVRADLTGGDCPAAGEDDAAHAARIVFAFVERQQPDDDDRYGEGDVVHAYARCSCGEAYSDWWHAGDRDAE
;
A
#
# COMPACT_ATOMS: atom_id res chain seq x y z
N MET A 1 11.56 6.40 17.92
CA MET A 1 10.17 6.00 18.23
C MET A 1 9.81 5.07 17.10
N ASN A 2 9.40 3.81 17.35
CA ASN A 2 9.04 2.91 16.25
C ASN A 2 7.60 3.27 15.87
N ASP A 3 7.44 4.04 14.81
CA ASP A 3 6.13 4.48 14.35
C ASP A 3 5.38 3.28 13.73
N LYS A 4 4.04 3.27 13.78
CA LYS A 4 3.22 2.08 13.42
C LYS A 4 3.53 1.52 12.03
N ARG A 5 3.93 2.41 11.11
CA ARG A 5 4.33 2.09 9.74
C ARG A 5 5.61 1.27 9.70
N SER A 6 6.64 1.64 10.46
CA SER A 6 7.88 0.86 10.57
C SER A 6 7.62 -0.54 11.12
N ALA A 7 6.78 -0.67 12.15
CA ALA A 7 6.40 -1.97 12.70
C ALA A 7 5.58 -2.83 11.70
N PHE A 8 4.74 -2.21 10.88
CA PHE A 8 4.03 -2.91 9.80
C PHE A 8 5.00 -3.42 8.73
N LEU A 9 5.94 -2.58 8.28
CA LEU A 9 6.94 -2.93 7.26
C LEU A 9 7.91 -4.02 7.71
N ALA A 10 8.13 -4.14 9.02
CA ALA A 10 8.91 -5.20 9.65
C ALA A 10 8.10 -6.48 9.93
N ALA A 11 6.86 -6.58 9.43
CA ALA A 11 5.92 -7.69 9.69
C ALA A 11 5.58 -7.92 11.17
N GLU A 12 5.82 -6.95 12.05
CA GLU A 12 5.45 -7.03 13.48
C GLU A 12 3.94 -6.79 13.70
N ARG A 13 3.21 -6.33 12.67
CA ARG A 13 1.76 -6.05 12.69
C ARG A 13 1.03 -6.73 11.51
N PRO A 14 1.03 -8.06 11.41
CA PRO A 14 0.52 -8.78 10.24
C PRO A 14 -1.01 -8.77 10.11
N ASP A 15 -1.71 -8.51 11.22
CA ASP A 15 -3.17 -8.38 11.24
C ASP A 15 -3.64 -6.95 10.86
N ASP A 16 -2.71 -6.03 10.67
CA ASP A 16 -2.97 -4.67 10.22
C ASP A 16 -2.88 -4.56 8.69
N VAL A 17 -3.42 -3.47 8.16
CA VAL A 17 -3.24 -3.03 6.79
C VAL A 17 -2.72 -1.61 6.77
N ALA A 18 -1.89 -1.31 5.76
CA ALA A 18 -1.38 0.02 5.50
C ALA A 18 -2.11 0.63 4.29
N ILE A 19 -2.51 1.89 4.41
CA ILE A 19 -3.22 2.63 3.37
C ILE A 19 -2.57 3.98 3.21
N TYR A 20 -2.04 4.26 2.02
CA TYR A 20 -1.66 5.60 1.63
C TYR A 20 -2.76 6.23 0.79
N LEU A 21 -3.06 7.50 1.08
CA LEU A 21 -3.94 8.33 0.30
C LEU A 21 -3.21 9.64 0.00
N SER A 22 -3.05 9.96 -1.28
CA SER A 22 -2.52 11.26 -1.70
C SER A 22 -3.51 12.37 -1.34
N ASP A 23 -3.01 13.59 -1.10
CA ASP A 23 -3.86 14.76 -0.82
C ASP A 23 -4.87 15.03 -1.96
N GLU A 24 -4.55 14.61 -3.18
CA GLU A 24 -5.41 14.77 -4.35
C GLU A 24 -6.37 13.59 -4.60
N ALA A 25 -6.30 12.54 -3.79
CA ALA A 25 -7.20 11.38 -3.89
C ALA A 25 -8.44 11.52 -2.98
N VAL A 26 -8.48 12.55 -2.14
CA VAL A 26 -9.44 12.70 -1.04
C VAL A 26 -9.99 14.11 -1.02
N ASP A 27 -11.28 14.24 -0.76
CA ASP A 27 -11.94 15.56 -0.73
C ASP A 27 -11.50 16.41 0.47
N ASP A 28 -11.08 15.77 1.57
CA ASP A 28 -10.81 16.42 2.86
C ASP A 28 -9.52 15.88 3.53
N PRO A 29 -8.33 16.25 3.01
CA PRO A 29 -7.05 15.69 3.45
C PRO A 29 -6.72 16.02 4.91
N GLU A 30 -7.14 17.18 5.43
CA GLU A 30 -6.87 17.60 6.81
C GLU A 30 -7.50 16.64 7.83
N ARG A 31 -8.70 16.15 7.54
CA ARG A 31 -9.37 15.17 8.40
C ARG A 31 -8.59 13.87 8.49
N LEU A 32 -8.01 13.41 7.38
CA LEU A 32 -7.24 12.17 7.35
C LEU A 32 -5.89 12.29 8.04
N ARG A 33 -5.24 13.46 7.95
CA ARG A 33 -3.99 13.76 8.67
C ARG A 33 -4.13 13.65 10.19
N SER A 34 -5.34 13.84 10.73
CA SER A 34 -5.62 13.63 12.17
C SER A 34 -5.74 12.15 12.57
N HIS A 35 -5.87 11.25 11.59
CA HIS A 35 -6.09 9.82 11.79
C HIS A 35 -4.91 8.93 11.36
N GLY A 36 -3.90 9.51 10.68
CA GLY A 36 -2.73 8.81 10.17
C GLY A 36 -1.44 9.62 10.32
N GLU A 37 -0.36 9.07 9.77
CA GLU A 37 0.94 9.71 9.69
C GLU A 37 1.00 10.61 8.44
N PRO A 38 1.12 11.94 8.59
CA PRO A 38 1.27 12.83 7.45
C PRO A 38 2.64 12.62 6.80
N VAL A 39 2.65 12.52 5.47
CA VAL A 39 3.85 12.32 4.66
C VAL A 39 3.89 13.35 3.53
N ALA A 40 5.00 13.39 2.77
CA ALA A 40 5.05 14.22 1.58
C ALA A 40 3.97 13.80 0.58
N GLY A 41 3.02 14.70 0.30
CA GLY A 41 1.96 14.50 -0.70
C GLY A 41 0.75 13.69 -0.23
N GLY A 42 0.62 13.34 1.04
CA GLY A 42 -0.55 12.61 1.53
C GLY A 42 -0.47 12.15 2.99
N VAL A 43 -1.15 11.06 3.29
CA VAL A 43 -1.18 10.44 4.62
C VAL A 43 -1.04 8.92 4.51
N VAL A 44 -0.36 8.30 5.48
CA VAL A 44 -0.31 6.84 5.66
C VAL A 44 -1.10 6.46 6.90
N LEU A 45 -2.01 5.50 6.75
CA LEU A 45 -2.85 4.95 7.81
C LEU A 45 -2.45 3.50 8.04
N VAL A 46 -2.13 3.14 9.29
CA VAL A 46 -1.93 1.74 9.70
C VAL A 46 -3.02 1.38 10.70
N LEU A 47 -3.90 0.48 10.29
CA LEU A 47 -5.15 0.14 10.98
C LEU A 47 -5.33 -1.38 11.03
N ASP A 48 -6.06 -1.86 12.03
CA ASP A 48 -6.49 -3.26 12.10
C ASP A 48 -7.20 -3.66 10.79
N GLY A 49 -6.98 -4.87 10.28
CA GLY A 49 -7.37 -5.24 8.93
C GLY A 49 -8.86 -5.04 8.59
N GLU A 50 -9.77 -5.34 9.51
CA GLU A 50 -11.21 -5.09 9.32
C GLU A 50 -11.51 -3.59 9.19
N ARG A 51 -10.93 -2.79 10.10
CA ARG A 51 -11.12 -1.34 10.12
C ARG A 51 -10.50 -0.68 8.91
N GLY A 52 -9.28 -1.07 8.54
CA GLY A 52 -8.59 -0.54 7.37
C GLY A 52 -9.35 -0.83 6.09
N ARG A 53 -9.87 -2.05 5.89
CA ARG A 53 -10.69 -2.38 4.72
C ARG A 53 -11.97 -1.55 4.64
N SER A 54 -12.61 -1.27 5.78
CA SER A 54 -13.79 -0.40 5.84
C SER A 54 -13.46 1.07 5.50
N VAL A 55 -12.34 1.58 6.02
CA VAL A 55 -11.83 2.92 5.70
C VAL A 55 -11.49 3.04 4.21
N PHE A 56 -10.79 2.04 3.66
CA PHE A 56 -10.44 1.99 2.24
C PHE A 56 -11.68 2.06 1.35
N GLN A 57 -12.70 1.24 1.64
CA GLN A 57 -13.94 1.24 0.87
C GLN A 57 -14.67 2.60 0.95
N THR A 58 -14.66 3.22 2.12
CA THR A 58 -15.28 4.54 2.33
C THR A 58 -14.55 5.63 1.55
N ALA A 59 -13.22 5.58 1.53
CA ALA A 59 -12.39 6.58 0.85
C ALA A 59 -12.40 6.43 -0.68
N THR A 60 -12.40 5.20 -1.19
CA THR A 60 -12.20 4.93 -2.63
C THR A 60 -13.48 4.56 -3.37
N GLY A 61 -14.56 4.25 -2.64
CA GLY A 61 -15.79 3.69 -3.20
C GLY A 61 -15.68 2.22 -3.64
N VAL A 62 -14.49 1.60 -3.57
CA VAL A 62 -14.22 0.23 -4.01
C VAL A 62 -13.71 -0.60 -2.83
N GLY A 63 -14.17 -1.85 -2.72
CA GLY A 63 -13.67 -2.75 -1.67
C GLY A 63 -12.20 -3.12 -1.88
N ALA A 64 -11.42 -3.17 -0.81
CA ALA A 64 -9.98 -3.47 -0.86
C ALA A 64 -9.65 -4.77 -1.62
N MET A 65 -10.45 -5.82 -1.45
CA MET A 65 -10.26 -7.10 -2.17
C MET A 65 -10.55 -6.98 -3.67
N ALA A 66 -11.52 -6.15 -4.07
CA ALA A 66 -11.81 -5.92 -5.47
C ALA A 66 -10.68 -5.12 -6.13
N PHE A 67 -10.15 -4.12 -5.40
CA PHE A 67 -8.99 -3.36 -5.83
C PHE A 67 -7.73 -4.24 -5.96
N ALA A 68 -7.44 -5.09 -4.97
CA ALA A 68 -6.31 -6.01 -5.04
C ALA A 68 -6.42 -6.97 -6.24
N ARG A 69 -7.62 -7.48 -6.53
CA ARG A 69 -7.87 -8.34 -7.71
C ARG A 69 -7.73 -7.60 -9.04
N GLU A 70 -8.05 -6.31 -9.08
CA GLU A 70 -7.85 -5.48 -10.27
C GLU A 70 -6.36 -5.23 -10.52
N ALA A 71 -5.62 -4.95 -9.46
CA ALA A 71 -4.20 -4.59 -9.51
C ALA A 71 -3.26 -5.80 -9.69
N MET A 72 -3.64 -6.99 -9.20
CA MET A 72 -2.75 -8.17 -9.17
C MET A 72 -2.29 -8.68 -10.54
N ASP A 73 -2.99 -8.32 -11.61
CA ASP A 73 -2.65 -8.75 -12.97
C ASP A 73 -1.60 -7.84 -13.62
N ARG A 74 -1.15 -6.79 -12.92
CA ARG A 74 -0.23 -5.78 -13.44
C ARG A 74 0.93 -5.57 -12.49
N ASP A 75 2.11 -6.04 -12.88
CA ASP A 75 3.35 -5.78 -12.16
C ASP A 75 3.78 -4.31 -12.33
N GLY A 76 3.97 -3.63 -11.20
CA GLY A 76 4.59 -2.31 -11.12
C GLY A 76 5.52 -2.23 -9.91
N ARG A 77 6.00 -1.03 -9.58
CA ARG A 77 6.83 -0.84 -8.39
C ARG A 77 6.11 0.02 -7.37
N VAL A 78 5.96 -0.47 -6.15
CA VAL A 78 5.48 0.32 -5.01
C VAL A 78 6.70 0.70 -4.18
N ARG A 79 6.75 1.96 -3.74
CA ARG A 79 7.83 2.41 -2.85
C ARG A 79 7.80 1.59 -1.56
N ALA A 80 8.98 1.21 -1.06
CA ALA A 80 9.12 0.40 0.16
C ALA A 80 8.45 1.04 1.38
N ASP A 81 8.40 2.37 1.36
CA ASP A 81 7.80 3.18 2.40
C ASP A 81 6.26 3.28 2.25
N LEU A 82 5.66 2.79 1.14
CA LEU A 82 4.23 2.85 0.82
C LEU A 82 3.67 4.24 0.52
N THR A 83 4.51 5.26 0.25
CA THR A 83 4.03 6.63 -0.05
C THR A 83 3.93 6.91 -1.54
N GLY A 84 4.09 5.90 -2.38
CA GLY A 84 4.04 6.07 -3.82
C GLY A 84 4.38 4.80 -4.58
N GLY A 85 4.60 4.97 -5.87
CA GLY A 85 5.12 3.91 -6.73
C GLY A 85 5.35 4.39 -8.15
N ASP A 86 6.04 3.57 -8.92
CA ASP A 86 6.34 3.80 -10.33
C ASP A 86 5.31 3.05 -11.17
N CYS A 87 4.46 3.82 -11.83
CA CYS A 87 3.37 3.28 -12.62
C CYS A 87 3.91 2.60 -13.89
N PRO A 88 3.57 1.33 -14.18
CA PRO A 88 4.06 0.64 -15.37
C PRO A 88 3.56 1.27 -16.68
N ALA A 89 2.51 2.08 -16.63
CA ALA A 89 1.98 2.81 -17.77
C ALA A 89 2.66 4.17 -18.04
N ALA A 90 3.62 4.60 -17.21
CA ALA A 90 4.29 5.91 -17.36
C ALA A 90 5.18 5.99 -18.62
N GLY A 91 5.68 4.86 -19.12
CA GLY A 91 6.59 4.87 -20.27
C GLY A 91 7.82 5.74 -20.01
N GLU A 92 8.25 6.53 -21.00
CA GLU A 92 9.33 7.52 -20.86
C GLU A 92 8.84 8.89 -20.32
N ASP A 93 7.52 9.09 -20.21
CA ASP A 93 6.88 10.33 -19.78
C ASP A 93 6.43 10.22 -18.30
N ASP A 94 7.38 10.42 -17.39
CA ASP A 94 7.17 10.29 -15.94
C ASP A 94 6.29 11.42 -15.35
N ALA A 95 6.14 12.54 -16.07
CA ALA A 95 5.66 13.81 -15.53
C ALA A 95 4.15 13.88 -15.18
N ALA A 96 3.38 12.79 -15.32
CA ALA A 96 1.96 12.75 -14.97
C ALA A 96 1.54 11.55 -14.11
N HIS A 97 2.48 10.68 -13.72
CA HIS A 97 2.18 9.42 -13.06
C HIS A 97 2.57 9.47 -11.57
N ALA A 98 1.58 9.69 -10.71
CA ALA A 98 1.75 9.64 -9.26
C ALA A 98 0.73 8.69 -8.65
N ALA A 99 1.18 7.80 -7.76
CA ALA A 99 0.27 6.94 -7.02
C ALA A 99 -0.67 7.78 -6.15
N ARG A 100 -1.97 7.60 -6.34
CA ARG A 100 -3.03 8.28 -5.59
C ARG A 100 -3.42 7.51 -4.35
N ILE A 101 -3.33 6.19 -4.43
CA ILE A 101 -3.76 5.25 -3.41
C ILE A 101 -2.74 4.12 -3.38
N VAL A 102 -2.28 3.73 -2.19
CA VAL A 102 -1.58 2.46 -1.97
C VAL A 102 -2.33 1.70 -0.87
N PHE A 103 -2.55 0.41 -1.07
CA PHE A 103 -3.09 -0.52 -0.09
C PHE A 103 -2.11 -1.66 0.08
N ALA A 104 -1.73 -1.98 1.32
CA ALA A 104 -0.81 -3.07 1.60
C ALA A 104 -1.23 -3.89 2.82
N PHE A 105 -0.89 -5.17 2.79
CA PHE A 105 -1.04 -6.09 3.92
C PHE A 105 0.15 -7.05 3.99
N VAL A 106 0.39 -7.61 5.17
CA VAL A 106 1.44 -8.61 5.36
C VAL A 106 0.80 -10.00 5.35
N GLU A 107 1.29 -10.86 4.48
CA GLU A 107 0.98 -12.28 4.47
C GLU A 107 2.03 -13.01 5.33
N ARG A 108 1.59 -13.54 6.46
CA ARG A 108 2.43 -14.39 7.31
C ARG A 108 2.58 -15.74 6.65
N GLN A 109 3.81 -16.16 6.43
CA GLN A 109 4.05 -17.46 5.83
C GLN A 109 3.70 -18.57 6.81
N GLN A 110 2.92 -19.55 6.35
CA GLN A 110 2.58 -20.72 7.15
C GLN A 110 3.55 -21.86 6.83
N PRO A 111 3.86 -22.74 7.81
CA PRO A 111 4.81 -23.84 7.63
C PRO A 111 4.41 -24.88 6.57
N ASP A 112 3.16 -24.84 6.09
CA ASP A 112 2.61 -25.74 5.08
C ASP A 112 2.34 -25.04 3.72
N ASP A 113 2.68 -23.76 3.57
CA ASP A 113 2.60 -23.10 2.25
C ASP A 113 3.73 -23.61 1.35
N ASP A 114 3.37 -24.09 0.16
CA ASP A 114 4.30 -24.55 -0.88
C ASP A 114 5.01 -23.31 -1.44
N ASP A 115 6.07 -22.88 -0.74
CA ASP A 115 7.02 -21.77 -0.91
C ASP A 115 6.87 -20.95 -2.21
N ARG A 116 5.72 -20.28 -2.41
CA ARG A 116 5.45 -19.52 -3.64
C ARG A 116 6.35 -18.29 -3.75
N TYR A 117 6.85 -17.80 -2.62
CA TYR A 117 7.51 -16.52 -2.50
C TYR A 117 8.92 -16.57 -1.88
N GLY A 118 9.45 -17.71 -1.41
CA GLY A 118 10.69 -17.76 -0.61
C GLY A 118 10.43 -17.77 0.90
N GLU A 119 11.45 -17.95 1.75
CA GLU A 119 11.33 -17.93 3.22
C GLU A 119 11.04 -16.50 3.78
N GLY A 120 10.02 -16.36 4.64
CA GLY A 120 9.73 -15.13 5.39
C GLY A 120 8.37 -14.48 5.09
N ASP A 121 7.99 -13.50 5.92
CA ASP A 121 6.72 -12.78 5.76
C ASP A 121 6.76 -11.85 4.55
N VAL A 122 5.67 -11.81 3.79
CA VAL A 122 5.58 -11.08 2.52
C VAL A 122 4.69 -9.86 2.68
N VAL A 123 5.15 -8.70 2.23
CA VAL A 123 4.34 -7.49 2.07
C VAL A 123 3.75 -7.51 0.67
N HIS A 124 2.42 -7.58 0.59
CA HIS A 124 1.69 -7.36 -0.66
C HIS A 124 1.23 -5.91 -0.73
N ALA A 125 1.57 -5.21 -1.81
CA ALA A 125 1.16 -3.83 -2.02
C ALA A 125 0.48 -3.64 -3.37
N TYR A 126 -0.55 -2.80 -3.38
CA TYR A 126 -1.37 -2.49 -4.55
C TYR A 126 -1.49 -0.98 -4.64
N ALA A 127 -1.25 -0.42 -5.81
CA ALA A 127 -1.28 1.02 -6.03
C ALA A 127 -2.20 1.38 -7.20
N ARG A 128 -2.83 2.56 -7.10
CA ARG A 128 -3.57 3.17 -8.20
C ARG A 128 -2.92 4.49 -8.56
N CYS A 129 -2.54 4.62 -9.82
CA CYS A 129 -1.94 5.84 -10.37
C CYS A 129 -3.00 6.91 -10.68
N SER A 130 -2.57 8.16 -10.76
CA SER A 130 -3.31 9.30 -11.30
C SER A 130 -3.86 9.07 -12.71
N CYS A 131 -3.18 8.25 -13.53
CA CYS A 131 -3.67 7.87 -14.86
C CYS A 131 -4.81 6.82 -14.83
N GLY A 132 -5.14 6.28 -13.65
CA GLY A 132 -6.16 5.26 -13.44
C GLY A 132 -5.62 3.82 -13.43
N GLU A 133 -4.39 3.59 -13.87
CA GLU A 133 -3.78 2.25 -13.85
C GLU A 133 -3.61 1.73 -12.42
N ALA A 134 -4.06 0.50 -12.19
CA ALA A 134 -3.85 -0.22 -10.94
C ALA A 134 -2.77 -1.29 -11.15
N TYR A 135 -1.86 -1.43 -10.19
CA TYR A 135 -0.73 -2.35 -10.26
C TYR A 135 -0.34 -2.85 -8.88
N SER A 136 0.35 -3.98 -8.84
CA SER A 136 0.82 -4.64 -7.63
C SER A 136 2.33 -4.78 -7.61
N ASP A 137 2.87 -4.86 -6.40
CA ASP A 137 4.25 -5.20 -6.09
C ASP A 137 4.25 -6.03 -4.79
N TRP A 138 5.30 -6.81 -4.57
CA TRP A 138 5.48 -7.58 -3.35
C TRP A 138 6.96 -7.73 -3.01
N TRP A 139 7.26 -7.91 -1.73
CA TRP A 139 8.62 -8.13 -1.24
C TRP A 139 8.60 -8.77 0.15
N HIS A 140 9.72 -9.36 0.58
CA HIS A 140 9.85 -9.85 1.95
C HIS A 140 9.97 -8.68 2.93
N ALA A 141 9.30 -8.79 4.08
CA ALA A 141 9.39 -7.81 5.15
C ALA A 141 10.86 -7.64 5.59
N GLY A 142 11.30 -6.38 5.70
CA GLY A 142 12.69 -6.03 6.01
C GLY A 142 13.68 -6.11 4.84
N ASP A 143 13.28 -6.56 3.65
CA ASP A 143 14.18 -6.70 2.48
C ASP A 143 14.41 -5.36 1.74
N ARG A 144 13.47 -4.42 1.88
CA ARG A 144 13.57 -3.07 1.33
C ARG A 144 13.68 -2.06 2.47
N ASP A 145 14.82 -1.38 2.58
CA ASP A 145 14.94 -0.20 3.43
C ASP A 145 14.00 0.90 2.90
N ALA A 146 13.25 1.52 3.82
CA ALA A 146 12.53 2.76 3.53
C ALA A 146 13.54 3.91 3.50
N GLU A 147 14.28 4.05 2.39
CA GLU A 147 15.21 5.17 2.16
C GLU A 147 14.49 6.51 1.93
#